data_AF-A0A971NDL0-F1
#
_entry.id   AF-A0A971NDL0-F1
#
_cell.length_a   1.000
_cell.length_b   1.000
_cell.length_c   1.000
_cell.angle_alpha   90.00
_cell.angle_beta   90.00
_cell.angle_gamma   90.00
#
_symmetry.space_group_name_H-M   'P 1'
#
loop_
_entity.id
_entity.type
_entity.pdbx_description
1 polymer ?
#
loop_
_entity_poly.entity_id
_entity_poly.type
_entity_poly.pdbx_seq_one_letter_code
_entity_poly.pdbx_strand_id
1 'polypeptide(L)'
;MRRMPQKFIRPFYVFCPIFLATLLLAVPACAGERFDPENVYGPRIKKLCMVIITNSDSQVLAAEKGELDIVSDITRPSDIDRLSRDPGLSMSLARGFHAFFILLNNKSRPWDDPEVRHAAAEAIDRNNMVRTIYSGYCEPINSWLPPVSPWSLPESTKNIYDRGSAKKRLSEKGYKWSLTGSLIYPDGTPVGKMKLLTPLARVAPTTAELAEQIADSLRSVGFPVDVEPMDFSAMIGKLDRKEYSLGVIAWSMGRNPDSLYSFYHSSMDIPGGYNMTSIHDKALDDALLRLRYAKNRTDAEIASKRSQLLLAELMPSIPVYSRFSVSAVSKKWKNVFFNEKMTADNMWTLLMAEPADGKERQLNMVLAEEPRNLNPFVASSAYSWQILGLIYESLIGTNPFTLDDMPSLAESWSVETVSNEGNEHTRLTFRLRKGLKWSDGSPLKASDIKATFDFLKKNSIPRFYDSVKNIASVTVKNSTELTVEMEGTSYWYLDNIGGLPCMPAEALQEVKDWQNWNPIDPNGKFGPYGLVGAGPFMLDEYRPGEFVMMKRNEHYRMLEKKNVRAE
;
A
#
# COMPACT_ATOMS: atom_id res chain seq x y z
N MET A 1 48.86 48.11 40.59
CA MET A 1 47.98 47.36 41.51
C MET A 1 46.70 46.95 40.77
N ARG A 2 46.44 45.64 40.74
CA ARG A 2 45.17 44.91 40.45
C ARG A 2 44.22 45.45 39.37
N ARG A 3 44.26 44.79 38.19
CA ARG A 3 43.14 44.75 37.21
C ARG A 3 42.06 43.78 37.70
N MET A 4 40.80 44.23 37.68
CA MET A 4 39.57 43.47 37.98
C MET A 4 39.12 42.61 36.77
N PRO A 5 38.25 41.60 36.98
CA PRO A 5 38.22 40.39 36.15
C PRO A 5 37.21 40.40 35.00
N GLN A 6 37.55 39.66 33.93
CA GLN A 6 36.70 39.27 32.82
C GLN A 6 35.62 38.27 33.28
N LYS A 7 34.36 38.53 32.95
CA LYS A 7 33.28 37.53 32.97
C LYS A 7 33.24 36.81 31.63
N PHE A 8 33.24 35.48 31.71
CA PHE A 8 33.09 34.53 30.62
C PHE A 8 31.74 34.68 29.90
N ILE A 9 31.78 34.78 28.56
CA ILE A 9 30.67 34.48 27.67
C ILE A 9 31.12 33.29 26.83
N ARG A 10 30.49 32.11 27.01
CA ARG A 10 30.62 30.97 26.10
C ARG A 10 29.48 31.05 25.08
N PRO A 11 29.74 31.01 23.76
CA PRO A 11 28.68 30.83 22.79
C PRO A 11 28.28 29.35 22.73
N PHE A 12 26.99 29.08 22.92
CA PHE A 12 26.37 27.79 22.60
C PHE A 12 26.35 27.62 21.08
N TYR A 13 27.14 26.67 20.56
CA TYR A 13 27.00 26.19 19.19
C TYR A 13 25.72 25.35 19.11
N VAL A 14 24.73 25.84 18.38
CA VAL A 14 23.56 25.07 17.94
C VAL A 14 24.03 24.12 16.84
N PHE A 15 24.18 22.84 17.18
CA PHE A 15 24.37 21.79 16.18
C PHE A 15 23.05 21.60 15.42
N CYS A 16 23.01 22.08 14.18
CA CYS A 16 21.95 21.83 13.20
C CYS A 16 22.24 20.49 12.49
N PRO A 17 21.36 19.47 12.53
CA PRO A 17 21.58 18.28 11.72
C PRO A 17 21.03 18.51 10.31
N ILE A 18 21.93 18.87 9.39
CA ILE A 18 21.72 18.98 7.92
C ILE A 18 21.76 17.58 7.26
N PHE A 19 21.40 16.52 7.99
CA PHE A 19 21.61 15.14 7.51
C PHE A 19 20.52 14.60 6.58
N LEU A 20 19.28 15.14 6.62
CA LEU A 20 18.21 14.65 5.73
C LEU A 20 18.35 15.19 4.28
N ALA A 21 18.85 16.41 4.12
CA ALA A 21 19.01 17.04 2.81
C ALA A 21 20.15 16.44 1.98
N THR A 22 21.14 15.82 2.63
CA THR A 22 22.27 15.18 1.95
C THR A 22 21.99 13.73 1.54
N LEU A 23 21.05 13.03 2.19
CA LEU A 23 20.59 11.72 1.71
C LEU A 23 19.68 11.80 0.47
N LEU A 24 18.98 12.92 0.27
CA LEU A 24 18.13 13.15 -0.92
C LEU A 24 18.92 13.61 -2.16
N LEU A 25 20.18 14.02 -2.02
CA LEU A 25 20.97 14.66 -3.09
C LEU A 25 22.22 13.89 -3.52
N ALA A 26 22.37 12.63 -3.12
CA ALA A 26 23.43 11.78 -3.65
C ALA A 26 22.93 10.34 -3.85
N VAL A 27 21.92 10.18 -4.70
CA VAL A 27 21.88 8.97 -5.54
C VAL A 27 23.00 9.22 -6.56
N PRO A 28 24.13 8.49 -6.53
CA PRO A 28 24.97 8.49 -7.71
C PRO A 28 24.04 8.01 -8.82
N ALA A 29 23.91 8.81 -9.88
CA ALA A 29 23.50 8.28 -11.15
C ALA A 29 24.53 7.19 -11.50
N CYS A 30 24.31 5.97 -11.01
CA CYS A 30 24.95 4.80 -11.55
C CYS A 30 24.47 4.78 -12.99
N ALA A 31 25.35 5.23 -13.89
CA ALA A 31 25.29 4.94 -15.31
C ALA A 31 25.49 3.43 -15.49
N GLY A 32 24.53 2.65 -15.02
CA GLY A 32 24.19 1.33 -15.51
C GLY A 32 23.04 1.50 -16.50
N GLU A 33 22.92 0.60 -17.46
CA GLU A 33 21.82 0.55 -18.42
C GLU A 33 20.50 0.96 -17.77
N ARG A 34 19.82 1.95 -18.36
CA ARG A 34 18.49 2.40 -17.93
C ARG A 34 17.63 1.14 -17.80
N PHE A 35 17.21 0.78 -16.58
CA PHE A 35 16.41 -0.43 -16.35
C PHE A 35 15.25 -0.45 -17.33
N ASP A 36 15.23 -1.49 -18.16
CA ASP A 36 14.20 -1.71 -19.15
C ASP A 36 13.38 -2.93 -18.72
N PRO A 37 12.17 -2.72 -18.17
CA PRO A 37 11.33 -3.81 -17.68
C PRO A 37 10.98 -4.84 -18.76
N GLU A 38 11.06 -4.49 -20.06
CA GLU A 38 10.81 -5.43 -21.16
C GLU A 38 12.03 -6.30 -21.52
N ASN A 39 13.23 -5.93 -21.05
CA ASN A 39 14.48 -6.63 -21.31
C ASN A 39 15.08 -7.31 -20.06
N VAL A 40 14.30 -7.43 -18.99
CA VAL A 40 14.66 -8.21 -17.79
C VAL A 40 14.66 -9.71 -18.10
N TYR A 41 15.68 -10.42 -17.62
CA TYR A 41 15.76 -11.87 -17.65
C TYR A 41 16.25 -12.43 -16.31
N GLY A 42 15.67 -13.55 -15.90
CA GLY A 42 15.79 -14.15 -14.58
C GLY A 42 14.62 -15.10 -14.27
N PRO A 43 14.51 -15.61 -13.03
CA PRO A 43 15.38 -15.29 -11.91
C PRO A 43 16.75 -15.99 -12.00
N ARG A 44 17.81 -15.27 -11.64
CA ARG A 44 19.15 -15.85 -11.48
C ARG A 44 19.33 -16.54 -10.13
N ILE A 45 18.50 -16.17 -9.16
CA ILE A 45 18.39 -16.84 -7.86
C ILE A 45 17.76 -18.22 -8.08
N LYS A 46 18.48 -19.29 -7.71
CA LYS A 46 17.97 -20.66 -7.78
C LYS A 46 17.15 -21.06 -6.55
N LYS A 47 17.53 -20.55 -5.38
CA LYS A 47 16.88 -20.80 -4.09
C LYS A 47 16.66 -19.49 -3.36
N LEU A 48 15.42 -19.22 -3.00
CA LEU A 48 14.99 -18.06 -2.21
C LEU A 48 14.39 -18.60 -0.92
N CYS A 49 14.98 -18.26 0.21
CA CYS A 49 14.48 -18.65 1.52
C CYS A 49 13.84 -17.44 2.19
N MET A 50 12.53 -17.54 2.43
CA MET A 50 11.75 -16.57 3.18
C MET A 50 11.83 -16.96 4.66
N VAL A 51 12.78 -16.40 5.41
CA VAL A 51 13.08 -16.76 6.80
C VAL A 51 12.08 -16.11 7.74
N ILE A 52 11.37 -16.90 8.54
CA ILE A 52 10.33 -16.42 9.44
C ILE A 52 10.98 -15.86 10.71
N ILE A 53 10.95 -14.54 10.87
CA ILE A 53 11.47 -13.86 12.07
C ILE A 53 10.49 -12.77 12.46
N THR A 54 9.74 -12.97 13.54
CA THR A 54 8.67 -12.04 13.95
C THR A 54 9.16 -10.86 14.77
N ASN A 55 10.30 -10.99 15.46
CA ASN A 55 10.86 -9.94 16.29
C ASN A 55 11.85 -9.06 15.50
N SER A 56 11.61 -7.75 15.46
CA SER A 56 12.43 -6.80 14.71
C SER A 56 13.89 -6.71 15.18
N ASP A 57 14.18 -6.87 16.48
CA ASP A 57 15.57 -6.87 16.97
C ASP A 57 16.33 -8.09 16.44
N SER A 58 15.68 -9.26 16.40
CA SER A 58 16.23 -10.47 15.81
C SER A 58 16.47 -10.33 14.31
N GLN A 59 15.57 -9.66 13.57
CA GLN A 59 15.76 -9.38 12.14
C GLN A 59 17.01 -8.52 11.90
N VAL A 60 17.17 -7.45 12.67
CA VAL A 60 18.34 -6.55 12.59
C VAL A 60 19.63 -7.31 12.91
N LEU A 61 19.64 -8.11 13.99
CA LEU A 61 20.80 -8.92 14.36
C LEU A 61 21.18 -9.95 13.27
N ALA A 62 20.18 -10.61 12.68
CA ALA A 62 20.41 -11.58 11.62
C ALA A 62 21.00 -10.92 10.36
N ALA A 63 20.59 -9.69 10.05
CA ALA A 63 21.18 -8.90 8.97
C ALA A 63 22.67 -8.58 9.23
N GLU A 64 23.01 -8.10 10.43
CA GLU A 64 24.38 -7.76 10.82
C GLU A 64 25.31 -8.98 10.85
N LYS A 65 24.77 -10.16 11.20
CA LYS A 65 25.50 -11.43 11.12
C LYS A 65 25.62 -11.96 9.68
N GLY A 66 24.94 -11.33 8.73
CA GLY A 66 24.89 -11.76 7.33
C GLY A 66 24.09 -13.04 7.11
N GLU A 67 23.18 -13.38 8.04
CA GLU A 67 22.22 -14.49 7.95
C GLU A 67 21.02 -14.12 7.07
N LEU A 68 20.63 -12.83 7.04
CA LEU A 68 19.66 -12.28 6.09
C LEU A 68 20.38 -11.48 5.00
N ASP A 69 19.96 -11.68 3.75
CA ASP A 69 20.40 -10.90 2.61
C ASP A 69 19.46 -9.72 2.31
N ILE A 70 18.18 -9.84 2.63
CA ILE A 70 17.19 -8.77 2.47
C ILE A 70 16.35 -8.64 3.74
N VAL A 71 16.34 -7.45 4.33
CA VAL A 71 15.46 -7.07 5.44
C VAL A 71 14.51 -5.98 4.98
N SER A 72 13.22 -6.31 4.94
CA SER A 72 12.12 -5.45 4.49
C SER A 72 11.48 -4.66 5.64
N ASP A 73 10.76 -3.59 5.27
CA ASP A 73 9.88 -2.79 6.15
C ASP A 73 10.52 -2.40 7.49
N ILE A 74 11.75 -1.85 7.44
CA ILE A 74 12.46 -1.38 8.63
C ILE A 74 11.81 -0.06 9.07
N THR A 75 11.06 -0.10 10.18
CA THR A 75 10.23 1.04 10.62
C THR A 75 10.83 1.88 11.76
N ARG A 76 11.78 1.35 12.53
CA ARG A 76 12.38 2.06 13.67
C ARG A 76 13.57 2.90 13.22
N PRO A 77 13.59 4.22 13.46
CA PRO A 77 14.73 5.07 13.10
C PRO A 77 16.08 4.58 13.64
N SER A 78 16.10 4.05 14.87
CA SER A 78 17.31 3.49 15.49
C SER A 78 17.89 2.31 14.72
N ASP A 79 17.04 1.48 14.11
CA ASP A 79 17.47 0.31 13.33
C ASP A 79 17.96 0.73 11.96
N ILE A 80 17.30 1.73 11.34
CA ILE A 80 17.74 2.30 10.07
C ILE A 80 19.13 2.92 10.24
N ASP A 81 19.34 3.70 11.30
CA ASP A 81 20.63 4.29 11.66
C ASP A 81 21.69 3.23 11.96
N ARG A 82 21.30 2.12 12.58
CA ARG A 82 22.20 1.01 12.91
C ARG A 82 22.66 0.27 11.66
N LEU A 83 21.71 -0.19 10.83
CA LEU A 83 22.01 -0.94 9.60
C LEU A 83 22.68 -0.08 8.52
N SER A 84 22.41 1.22 8.46
CA SER A 84 23.06 2.12 7.50
C SER A 84 24.57 2.32 7.75
N ARG A 85 25.05 2.01 8.97
CA ARG A 85 26.48 2.04 9.32
C ARG A 85 27.22 0.76 8.96
N ASP A 86 26.51 -0.31 8.61
CA ASP A 86 27.13 -1.57 8.21
C ASP A 86 27.69 -1.44 6.77
N PRO A 87 29.02 -1.57 6.57
CA PRO A 87 29.61 -1.46 5.24
C PRO A 87 29.19 -2.58 4.29
N GLY A 88 28.71 -3.71 4.80
CA GLY A 88 28.21 -4.87 4.06
C GLY A 88 26.77 -4.73 3.56
N LEU A 89 26.04 -3.71 4.02
CA LEU A 89 24.65 -3.47 3.64
C LEU A 89 24.50 -2.24 2.74
N SER A 90 23.46 -2.26 1.91
CA SER A 90 22.96 -1.14 1.13
C SER A 90 21.53 -0.86 1.55
N MET A 91 21.25 0.38 1.95
CA MET A 91 19.91 0.82 2.28
C MET A 91 19.16 1.22 1.01
N SER A 92 17.86 0.93 0.97
CA SER A 92 16.95 1.48 -0.04
C SER A 92 15.75 2.12 0.65
N LEU A 93 15.28 3.23 0.09
CA LEU A 93 14.21 4.06 0.61
C LEU A 93 13.26 4.41 -0.51
N ALA A 94 11.96 4.19 -0.31
CA ALA A 94 10.93 4.53 -1.28
C ALA A 94 9.71 5.15 -0.60
N ARG A 95 9.01 6.06 -1.30
CA ARG A 95 7.71 6.56 -0.85
C ARG A 95 6.70 5.42 -0.87
N GLY A 96 5.97 5.22 0.22
CA GLY A 96 4.97 4.17 0.36
C GLY A 96 3.55 4.64 0.10
N PHE A 97 2.65 3.68 -0.13
CA PHE A 97 1.21 3.93 -0.27
C PHE A 97 0.45 3.98 1.05
N HIS A 98 1.16 3.77 2.16
CA HIS A 98 0.56 3.72 3.49
C HIS A 98 0.34 5.14 4.01
N ALA A 99 -0.90 5.52 4.30
CA ALA A 99 -1.30 6.84 4.75
C ALA A 99 -2.08 6.77 6.08
N PHE A 100 -1.82 7.72 6.97
CA PHE A 100 -2.44 7.84 8.28
C PHE A 100 -3.44 9.00 8.32
N PHE A 101 -4.59 8.74 8.94
CA PHE A 101 -5.72 9.65 9.01
C PHE A 101 -6.26 9.74 10.44
N ILE A 102 -6.72 10.93 10.80
CA ILE A 102 -7.63 11.13 11.93
C ILE A 102 -9.05 11.08 11.38
N LEU A 103 -9.83 10.12 11.82
CA LEU A 103 -11.26 10.05 11.53
C LEU A 103 -12.02 10.98 12.47
N LEU A 104 -12.99 11.67 11.91
CA LEU A 104 -13.94 12.54 12.60
C LEU A 104 -15.34 11.98 12.31
N ASN A 105 -16.20 11.86 13.32
CA ASN A 105 -17.57 11.41 13.10
C ASN A 105 -18.43 12.57 12.58
N ASN A 106 -18.56 12.70 11.25
CA ASN A 106 -19.18 13.85 10.61
C ASN A 106 -20.70 13.94 10.79
N LYS A 107 -21.32 12.97 11.47
CA LYS A 107 -22.74 13.03 11.87
C LYS A 107 -22.95 13.67 13.24
N SER A 108 -21.88 13.89 14.00
CA SER A 108 -21.97 14.31 15.40
C SER A 108 -21.24 15.62 15.65
N ARG A 109 -21.92 16.54 16.32
CA ARG A 109 -21.33 17.80 16.80
C ARG A 109 -20.09 17.54 17.66
N PRO A 110 -18.98 18.28 17.48
CA PRO A 110 -18.81 19.46 16.62
C PRO A 110 -18.34 19.14 15.19
N TRP A 111 -18.16 17.86 14.86
CA TRP A 111 -17.53 17.39 13.62
C TRP A 111 -18.47 17.38 12.43
N ASP A 112 -19.76 17.66 12.61
CA ASP A 112 -20.73 17.89 11.55
C ASP A 112 -20.44 19.17 10.74
N ASP A 113 -19.75 20.15 11.34
CA ASP A 113 -19.37 21.40 10.68
C ASP A 113 -17.99 21.32 9.98
N PRO A 114 -17.89 21.48 8.65
CA PRO A 114 -16.61 21.46 7.93
C PRO A 114 -15.62 22.51 8.44
N GLU A 115 -16.08 23.68 8.89
CA GLU A 115 -15.21 24.74 9.39
C GLU A 115 -14.51 24.33 10.69
N VAL A 116 -15.20 23.55 11.53
CA VAL A 116 -14.59 22.97 12.74
C VAL A 116 -13.56 21.90 12.36
N ARG A 117 -13.85 21.06 11.35
CA ARG A 117 -12.91 20.05 10.86
C ARG A 117 -11.64 20.69 10.27
N HIS A 118 -11.78 21.80 9.55
CA HIS A 118 -10.64 22.61 9.08
C HIS A 118 -9.83 23.20 10.23
N ALA A 119 -10.48 23.78 11.25
CA ALA A 119 -9.77 24.28 12.42
C ALA A 119 -8.99 23.18 13.16
N ALA A 120 -9.56 21.99 13.26
CA ALA A 120 -8.87 20.83 13.81
C ALA A 120 -7.66 20.43 12.95
N ALA A 121 -7.80 20.40 11.62
CA ALA A 121 -6.71 20.08 10.69
C ALA A 121 -5.56 21.11 10.73
N GLU A 122 -5.89 22.40 10.86
CA GLU A 122 -4.94 23.52 11.02
C GLU A 122 -4.18 23.47 12.37
N ALA A 123 -4.76 22.82 13.39
CA ALA A 123 -4.11 22.66 14.69
C ALA A 123 -3.04 21.55 14.71
N ILE A 124 -3.03 20.64 13.74
CA ILE A 124 -2.10 19.49 13.68
C ILE A 124 -0.77 19.88 13.02
N ASP A 125 0.31 19.95 13.81
CA ASP A 125 1.68 20.15 13.31
C ASP A 125 2.29 18.84 12.80
N ARG A 126 1.89 18.46 11.58
CA ARG A 126 2.35 17.22 10.92
C ARG A 126 3.87 17.17 10.77
N ASN A 127 4.50 18.30 10.47
CA ASN A 127 5.95 18.40 10.31
C ASN A 127 6.67 18.09 11.63
N ASN A 128 6.18 18.65 12.74
CA ASN A 128 6.75 18.36 14.04
C ASN A 128 6.54 16.89 14.43
N MET A 129 5.32 16.35 14.26
CA MET A 129 5.02 14.94 14.55
C MET A 129 5.96 13.99 13.80
N VAL A 130 6.09 14.20 12.48
CA VAL A 130 6.99 13.41 11.62
C VAL A 130 8.44 13.50 12.09
N ARG A 131 8.91 14.69 12.46
CA ARG A 131 10.28 14.89 12.94
C ARG A 131 10.52 14.22 14.29
N THR A 132 9.60 14.37 15.25
CA THR A 132 9.82 13.89 16.62
C THR A 132 9.61 12.38 16.76
N ILE A 133 8.63 11.81 16.06
CA ILE A 133 8.28 10.39 16.20
C ILE A 133 9.09 9.54 15.21
N TYR A 134 9.22 9.99 13.97
CA TYR A 134 9.77 9.18 12.87
C TYR A 134 11.14 9.65 12.39
N SER A 135 11.74 10.67 13.02
CA SER A 135 13.05 11.23 12.63
C SER A 135 13.16 11.60 11.14
N GLY A 136 12.03 11.92 10.49
CA GLY A 136 11.98 12.24 9.06
C GLY A 136 11.73 11.06 8.12
N TYR A 137 11.58 9.82 8.61
CA TYR A 137 11.24 8.63 7.79
C TYR A 137 9.75 8.52 7.44
N CYS A 138 9.04 9.65 7.43
CA CYS A 138 7.67 9.77 6.95
C CYS A 138 7.53 11.10 6.18
N GLU A 139 6.58 11.16 5.27
CA GLU A 139 6.25 12.37 4.51
C GLU A 139 4.93 12.94 5.07
N PRO A 140 4.90 14.18 5.57
CA PRO A 140 3.67 14.81 6.04
C PRO A 140 2.72 15.02 4.84
N ILE A 141 1.44 14.69 5.02
CA ILE A 141 0.44 14.80 3.96
C ILE A 141 -0.78 15.59 4.42
N ASN A 142 -1.43 16.23 3.45
CA ASN A 142 -2.66 16.99 3.58
C ASN A 142 -3.67 16.63 2.45
N SER A 143 -3.54 15.44 1.87
CA SER A 143 -4.52 14.88 0.94
C SER A 143 -4.77 13.40 1.20
N TRP A 144 -5.79 12.86 0.54
CA TRP A 144 -6.23 11.47 0.70
C TRP A 144 -5.51 10.48 -0.21
N LEU A 145 -4.66 10.97 -1.13
CA LEU A 145 -3.78 10.13 -1.94
C LEU A 145 -2.31 10.49 -1.63
N PRO A 146 -1.48 9.52 -1.23
CA PRO A 146 -0.10 9.81 -0.85
C PRO A 146 0.72 10.29 -2.06
N PRO A 147 1.81 11.04 -1.85
CA PRO A 147 2.61 11.64 -2.94
C PRO A 147 3.19 10.65 -3.95
N VAL A 148 3.32 9.37 -3.58
CA VAL A 148 3.74 8.31 -4.50
C VAL A 148 2.68 7.99 -5.57
N SER A 149 1.40 8.28 -5.29
CA SER A 149 0.32 8.01 -6.22
C SER A 149 0.46 8.91 -7.45
N PRO A 150 0.40 8.35 -8.68
CA PRO A 150 0.44 9.17 -9.90
C PRO A 150 -0.79 10.08 -10.05
N TRP A 151 -1.81 9.89 -9.21
CA TRP A 151 -3.05 10.68 -9.19
C TRP A 151 -3.07 11.74 -8.08
N SER A 152 -2.02 11.82 -7.26
CA SER A 152 -1.97 12.77 -6.14
C SER A 152 -1.87 14.21 -6.64
N LEU A 153 -2.56 15.13 -5.97
CA LEU A 153 -2.44 16.57 -6.26
C LEU A 153 -1.05 17.09 -5.86
N PRO A 154 -0.50 18.08 -6.57
CA PRO A 154 0.79 18.71 -6.21
C PRO A 154 0.82 19.27 -4.79
N GLU A 155 -0.31 19.75 -4.29
CA GLU A 155 -0.44 20.33 -2.94
C GLU A 155 -0.64 19.28 -1.84
N SER A 156 -0.48 18.00 -2.14
CA SER A 156 -0.69 16.89 -1.20
C SER A 156 0.21 16.94 0.03
N THR A 157 1.34 17.65 -0.01
CA THR A 157 2.28 17.82 1.12
C THR A 157 2.32 19.25 1.66
N LYS A 158 1.42 20.13 1.18
CA LYS A 158 1.38 21.53 1.62
C LYS A 158 1.10 21.60 3.12
N ASN A 159 1.98 22.29 3.85
CA ASN A 159 1.79 22.52 5.27
C ASN A 159 0.64 23.50 5.51
N ILE A 160 -0.40 23.06 6.22
CA ILE A 160 -1.55 23.88 6.61
C ILE A 160 -1.58 24.20 8.11
N TYR A 161 -0.54 23.80 8.87
CA TYR A 161 -0.48 24.05 10.30
C TYR A 161 -0.41 25.55 10.60
N ASP A 162 -1.46 26.06 11.25
CA ASP A 162 -1.53 27.41 11.80
C ASP A 162 -2.55 27.46 12.93
N ARG A 163 -2.05 27.35 14.17
CA ARG A 163 -2.86 27.42 15.39
C ARG A 163 -3.64 28.74 15.52
N GLY A 164 -3.09 29.84 15.00
CA GLY A 164 -3.75 31.16 15.03
C GLY A 164 -4.97 31.16 14.13
N SER A 165 -4.80 30.68 12.89
CA SER A 165 -5.90 30.51 11.94
C SER A 165 -6.97 29.55 12.46
N ALA A 166 -6.58 28.43 13.08
CA ALA A 166 -7.52 27.50 13.71
C ALA A 166 -8.42 28.19 14.77
N LYS A 167 -7.83 28.95 15.69
CA LYS A 167 -8.59 29.70 16.72
C LYS A 167 -9.45 30.79 16.11
N LYS A 168 -8.95 31.49 15.09
CA LYS A 168 -9.70 32.52 14.38
C LYS A 168 -10.94 31.91 13.71
N ARG A 169 -10.80 30.81 12.98
CA ARG A 169 -11.89 30.09 12.31
C ARG A 169 -12.96 29.65 13.30
N LEU A 170 -12.57 29.07 14.44
CA LEU A 170 -13.50 28.71 15.52
C LEU A 170 -14.25 29.94 16.07
N SER A 171 -13.55 31.05 16.27
CA SER A 171 -14.15 32.30 16.76
C SER A 171 -15.17 32.89 15.78
N GLU A 172 -14.87 32.87 14.47
CA GLU A 172 -15.76 33.33 13.40
C GLU A 172 -17.04 32.49 13.31
N LYS A 173 -16.96 31.22 13.71
CA LYS A 173 -18.11 30.33 13.87
C LYS A 173 -18.87 30.50 15.20
N GLY A 174 -18.46 31.45 16.04
CA GLY A 174 -19.12 31.79 17.29
C GLY A 174 -18.67 30.96 18.50
N TYR A 175 -17.66 30.10 18.34
CA TYR A 175 -17.10 29.38 19.48
C TYR A 175 -16.36 30.34 20.42
N LYS A 176 -16.41 30.03 21.71
CA LYS A 176 -15.70 30.76 22.76
C LYS A 176 -14.85 29.79 23.57
N TRP A 177 -14.01 30.32 24.45
CA TRP A 177 -13.22 29.51 25.38
C TRP A 177 -13.70 29.75 26.81
N SER A 178 -13.79 28.67 27.58
CA SER A 178 -13.96 28.72 29.02
C SER A 178 -12.71 29.29 29.70
N LEU A 179 -12.80 29.55 31.01
CA LEU A 179 -11.64 29.94 31.82
C LEU A 179 -10.54 28.88 31.84
N THR A 180 -10.88 27.61 31.63
CA THR A 180 -9.93 26.49 31.54
C THR A 180 -9.38 26.29 30.13
N GLY A 181 -9.76 27.15 29.17
CA GLY A 181 -9.31 27.06 27.78
C GLY A 181 -10.04 26.00 26.96
N SER A 182 -11.15 25.44 27.43
CA SER A 182 -11.97 24.49 26.65
C SER A 182 -13.02 25.21 25.82
N LEU A 183 -13.36 24.68 24.65
CA LEU A 183 -14.35 25.31 23.77
C LEU A 183 -15.76 25.31 24.39
N ILE A 184 -16.47 26.38 24.09
CA ILE A 184 -17.89 26.59 24.35
C ILE A 184 -18.53 26.81 23.00
N TYR A 185 -19.61 26.09 22.75
CA TYR A 185 -20.41 26.20 21.55
C TYR A 185 -21.03 27.60 21.38
N PRO A 186 -21.45 27.97 20.14
CA PRO A 186 -22.14 29.24 19.90
C PRO A 186 -23.42 29.45 20.72
N ASP A 187 -24.08 28.36 21.12
CA ASP A 187 -25.27 28.37 21.99
C ASP A 187 -24.95 28.55 23.49
N GLY A 188 -23.68 28.65 23.86
CA GLY A 188 -23.22 28.81 25.24
C GLY A 188 -23.00 27.51 26.01
N THR A 189 -23.29 26.35 25.44
CA THR A 189 -23.03 25.06 26.08
C THR A 189 -21.54 24.66 25.98
N PRO A 190 -20.93 24.10 27.04
CA PRO A 190 -19.55 23.60 26.95
C PRO A 190 -19.42 22.44 25.95
N VAL A 191 -18.34 22.42 25.17
CA VAL A 191 -18.00 21.23 24.37
C VAL A 191 -17.64 20.09 25.33
N GLY A 192 -18.34 18.96 25.21
CA GLY A 192 -18.12 17.78 26.06
C GLY A 192 -16.79 17.10 25.76
N LYS A 193 -16.28 16.33 26.74
CA LYS A 193 -15.06 15.54 26.57
C LYS A 193 -15.21 14.54 25.43
N MET A 194 -14.19 14.45 24.59
CA MET A 194 -14.15 13.53 23.44
C MET A 194 -13.02 12.53 23.62
N LYS A 195 -13.21 11.34 23.04
CA LYS A 195 -12.22 10.26 23.04
C LYS A 195 -11.60 10.11 21.66
N LEU A 196 -10.27 10.10 21.63
CA LEU A 196 -9.46 9.73 20.47
C LEU A 196 -9.10 8.25 20.58
N LEU A 197 -9.80 7.42 19.80
CA LEU A 197 -9.55 5.99 19.79
C LEU A 197 -8.22 5.69 19.10
N THR A 198 -7.39 4.85 19.73
CA THR A 198 -6.10 4.44 19.19
C THR A 198 -5.78 2.99 19.59
N PRO A 199 -4.99 2.24 18.80
CA PRO A 199 -4.49 0.94 19.23
C PRO A 199 -3.62 1.02 20.49
N LEU A 200 -3.53 -0.09 21.23
CA LEU A 200 -2.67 -0.19 22.40
C LEU A 200 -1.18 0.02 22.04
N ALA A 201 -0.46 0.77 22.88
CA ALA A 201 0.97 1.08 22.68
C ALA A 201 1.86 -0.17 22.57
N ARG A 202 1.49 -1.28 23.21
CA ARG A 202 2.22 -2.56 23.09
C ARG A 202 2.14 -3.18 21.69
N VAL A 203 1.13 -2.81 20.90
CA VAL A 203 0.91 -3.30 19.53
C VAL A 203 1.44 -2.27 18.53
N ALA A 204 1.16 -0.99 18.75
CA ALA A 204 1.55 0.10 17.86
C ALA A 204 2.07 1.30 18.66
N PRO A 205 3.32 1.25 19.17
CA PRO A 205 3.86 2.27 20.07
C PRO A 205 3.92 3.67 19.42
N THR A 206 4.34 3.74 18.16
CA THR A 206 4.42 5.01 17.41
C THR A 206 3.03 5.61 17.15
N THR A 207 2.00 4.79 16.91
CA THR A 207 0.62 5.26 16.75
C THR A 207 0.03 5.78 18.07
N ALA A 208 0.37 5.15 19.20
CA ALA A 208 -0.05 5.62 20.52
C ALA A 208 0.59 6.98 20.86
N GLU A 209 1.88 7.16 20.59
CA GLU A 209 2.57 8.44 20.76
C GLU A 209 1.99 9.53 19.82
N LEU A 210 1.71 9.16 18.57
CA LEU A 210 1.04 10.05 17.61
C LEU A 210 -0.33 10.53 18.15
N ALA A 211 -1.12 9.62 18.73
CA ALA A 211 -2.43 9.95 19.28
C ALA A 211 -2.33 10.97 20.43
N GLU A 212 -1.32 10.87 21.30
CA GLU A 212 -1.08 11.86 22.35
C GLU A 212 -0.72 13.24 21.77
N GLN A 213 0.17 13.29 20.77
CA GLN A 213 0.52 14.56 20.12
C GLN A 213 -0.67 15.19 19.39
N ILE A 214 -1.55 14.37 18.79
CA ILE A 214 -2.82 14.82 18.18
C ILE A 214 -3.73 15.40 19.26
N ALA A 215 -3.93 14.71 20.37
CA ALA A 215 -4.77 15.17 21.46
C ALA A 215 -4.24 16.50 22.05
N ASP A 216 -2.92 16.63 22.24
CA ASP A 216 -2.28 17.89 22.68
C ASP A 216 -2.51 19.04 21.69
N SER A 217 -2.37 18.76 20.39
CA SER A 217 -2.62 19.73 19.32
C SER A 217 -4.06 20.25 19.36
N LEU A 218 -5.04 19.34 19.48
CA LEU A 218 -6.46 19.68 19.58
C LEU A 218 -6.81 20.40 20.89
N ARG A 219 -6.24 19.97 22.02
CA ARG A 219 -6.37 20.67 23.32
C ARG A 219 -5.82 22.10 23.26
N SER A 220 -4.75 22.35 22.49
CA SER A 220 -4.14 23.69 22.37
C SER A 220 -5.05 24.75 21.69
N VAL A 221 -6.06 24.30 20.93
CA VAL A 221 -7.12 25.13 20.35
C VAL A 221 -8.45 25.00 21.09
N GLY A 222 -8.50 24.19 22.15
CA GLY A 222 -9.59 24.12 23.12
C GLY A 222 -10.52 22.92 22.98
N PHE A 223 -10.29 21.98 22.06
CA PHE A 223 -11.07 20.74 22.03
C PHE A 223 -10.68 19.85 23.23
N PRO A 224 -11.62 19.45 24.10
CA PRO A 224 -11.32 18.63 25.27
C PRO A 224 -11.19 17.14 24.89
N VAL A 225 -10.07 16.78 24.28
CA VAL A 225 -9.79 15.41 23.80
C VAL A 225 -8.92 14.66 24.79
N ASP A 226 -9.29 13.42 25.12
CA ASP A 226 -8.45 12.44 25.81
C ASP A 226 -8.18 11.25 24.89
N VAL A 227 -6.99 10.64 24.97
CA VAL A 227 -6.68 9.41 24.24
C VAL A 227 -7.32 8.21 24.94
N GLU A 228 -7.89 7.28 24.17
CA GLU A 228 -8.44 6.01 24.65
C GLU A 228 -7.81 4.84 23.89
N PRO A 229 -6.74 4.23 24.45
CA PRO A 229 -6.12 3.05 23.88
C PRO A 229 -7.00 1.81 24.02
N MET A 230 -7.15 1.02 22.95
CA MET A 230 -7.93 -0.22 22.97
C MET A 230 -7.46 -1.26 21.95
N ASP A 231 -8.02 -2.46 22.04
CA ASP A 231 -7.80 -3.52 21.05
C ASP A 231 -8.27 -3.07 19.65
N PHE A 232 -7.52 -3.43 18.61
CA PHE A 232 -7.79 -2.95 17.26
C PHE A 232 -9.14 -3.45 16.72
N SER A 233 -9.50 -4.72 16.96
CA SER A 233 -10.78 -5.26 16.52
C SER A 233 -11.96 -4.58 17.24
N ALA A 234 -11.79 -4.28 18.52
CA ALA A 234 -12.77 -3.50 19.28
C ALA A 234 -12.90 -2.06 18.74
N MET A 235 -11.78 -1.43 18.38
CA MET A 235 -11.76 -0.11 17.74
C MET A 235 -12.51 -0.14 16.40
N ILE A 236 -12.21 -1.10 15.51
CA ILE A 236 -12.92 -1.26 14.24
C ILE A 236 -14.43 -1.44 14.46
N GLY A 237 -14.84 -2.24 15.45
CA GLY A 237 -16.26 -2.39 15.79
C GLY A 237 -16.94 -1.08 16.22
N LYS A 238 -16.25 -0.21 16.97
CA LYS A 238 -16.76 1.13 17.33
C LYS A 238 -16.81 2.08 16.14
N LEU A 239 -15.79 2.07 15.27
CA LEU A 239 -15.74 2.87 14.05
C LEU A 239 -16.87 2.48 13.08
N ASP A 240 -17.15 1.19 12.95
CA ASP A 240 -18.23 0.66 12.12
C ASP A 240 -19.61 1.12 12.61
N ARG A 241 -19.88 0.94 13.92
CA ARG A 241 -21.14 1.37 14.56
C ARG A 241 -21.27 2.88 14.78
N LYS A 242 -20.27 3.67 14.37
CA LYS A 242 -20.21 5.13 14.56
C LYS A 242 -20.24 5.56 16.03
N GLU A 243 -19.79 4.68 16.94
CA GLU A 243 -19.71 4.91 18.40
C GLU A 243 -18.38 5.57 18.78
N TYR A 244 -18.03 6.65 18.09
CA TYR A 244 -16.76 7.35 18.29
C TYR A 244 -16.89 8.85 17.98
N SER A 245 -15.97 9.64 18.52
CA SER A 245 -15.80 11.05 18.17
C SER A 245 -14.61 11.21 17.24
N LEU A 246 -13.45 10.71 17.66
CA LEU A 246 -12.21 10.71 16.91
C LEU A 246 -11.57 9.32 16.90
N GLY A 247 -10.84 8.98 15.83
CA GLY A 247 -10.04 7.75 15.78
C GLY A 247 -8.80 7.90 14.91
N VAL A 248 -7.71 7.21 15.24
CA VAL A 248 -6.53 7.12 14.38
C VAL A 248 -6.56 5.83 13.59
N ILE A 249 -6.51 5.92 12.26
CA ILE A 249 -6.44 4.76 11.37
C ILE A 249 -5.43 4.98 10.25
N ALA A 250 -4.97 3.89 9.67
CA ALA A 250 -4.12 3.94 8.49
C ALA A 250 -4.56 2.91 7.47
N TRP A 251 -4.29 3.21 6.21
CA TRP A 251 -4.63 2.37 5.08
C TRP A 251 -3.48 2.34 4.08
N SER A 252 -3.34 1.23 3.37
CA SER A 252 -2.59 1.22 2.11
C SER A 252 -3.53 1.72 1.01
N MET A 253 -3.25 2.88 0.44
CA MET A 253 -4.17 3.56 -0.50
C MET A 253 -4.17 2.96 -1.91
N GLY A 254 -3.16 2.15 -2.23
CA GLY A 254 -2.93 1.62 -3.57
C GLY A 254 -2.58 2.69 -4.60
N ARG A 255 -2.18 2.26 -5.80
CA ARG A 255 -1.83 3.18 -6.90
C ARG A 255 -3.05 3.86 -7.54
N ASN A 256 -4.21 3.21 -7.49
CA ASN A 256 -5.45 3.67 -8.13
C ASN A 256 -6.33 4.45 -7.15
N PRO A 257 -6.95 5.57 -7.58
CA PRO A 257 -7.71 6.45 -6.71
C PRO A 257 -9.16 5.98 -6.42
N ASP A 258 -9.62 4.83 -6.97
CA ASP A 258 -10.99 4.34 -6.74
C ASP A 258 -11.28 4.02 -5.26
N SER A 259 -10.24 3.82 -4.43
CA SER A 259 -10.39 3.68 -2.98
C SER A 259 -11.08 4.88 -2.33
N LEU A 260 -11.01 6.08 -2.95
CA LEU A 260 -11.75 7.25 -2.50
C LEU A 260 -13.27 7.03 -2.53
N TYR A 261 -13.80 6.27 -3.50
CA TYR A 261 -15.22 5.92 -3.53
C TYR A 261 -15.58 5.11 -2.29
N SER A 262 -14.81 4.05 -2.02
CA SER A 262 -15.04 3.16 -0.87
C SER A 262 -15.04 3.92 0.46
N PHE A 263 -14.16 4.91 0.60
CA PHE A 263 -13.96 5.64 1.85
C PHE A 263 -14.90 6.83 2.05
N TYR A 264 -15.47 7.40 0.99
CA TYR A 264 -16.16 8.69 1.10
C TYR A 264 -17.49 8.81 0.34
N HIS A 265 -17.86 7.83 -0.49
CA HIS A 265 -19.19 7.86 -1.12
C HIS A 265 -20.27 7.50 -0.09
N SER A 266 -21.42 8.19 -0.12
CA SER A 266 -22.50 8.03 0.87
C SER A 266 -23.08 6.61 0.89
N SER A 267 -23.11 5.92 -0.26
CA SER A 267 -23.57 4.51 -0.33
C SER A 267 -22.69 3.52 0.43
N MET A 268 -21.47 3.94 0.81
CA MET A 268 -20.54 3.13 1.59
C MET A 268 -20.70 3.35 3.10
N ASP A 269 -21.64 4.20 3.53
CA ASP A 269 -22.02 4.40 4.92
C ASP A 269 -23.12 3.40 5.33
N ILE A 270 -22.75 2.12 5.27
CA ILE A 270 -23.58 0.95 5.62
C ILE A 270 -22.82 0.11 6.66
N PRO A 271 -23.49 -0.82 7.39
CA PRO A 271 -22.79 -1.75 8.28
C PRO A 271 -21.68 -2.53 7.54
N GLY A 272 -20.45 -2.50 8.06
CA GLY A 272 -19.26 -3.07 7.43
C GLY A 272 -18.65 -2.22 6.30
N GLY A 273 -19.23 -1.06 5.99
CA GLY A 273 -18.79 -0.18 4.92
C GLY A 273 -17.61 0.72 5.31
N TYR A 274 -16.81 1.11 4.31
CA TYR A 274 -15.57 1.86 4.55
C TYR A 274 -15.74 3.38 4.66
N ASN A 275 -16.95 3.94 4.46
CA ASN A 275 -17.22 5.34 4.81
C ASN A 275 -17.33 5.48 6.33
N MET A 276 -16.17 5.39 6.99
CA MET A 276 -16.08 5.38 8.44
C MET A 276 -16.46 6.73 9.04
N THR A 277 -16.21 7.83 8.32
CA THR A 277 -16.52 9.22 8.74
C THR A 277 -17.99 9.57 8.65
N SER A 278 -18.79 8.76 7.94
CA SER A 278 -20.19 9.05 7.61
C SER A 278 -20.38 10.39 6.89
N ILE A 279 -19.47 10.74 5.97
CA ILE A 279 -19.63 11.93 5.14
C ILE A 279 -20.71 11.68 4.09
N HIS A 280 -21.63 12.64 3.94
CA HIS A 280 -22.66 12.63 2.92
C HIS A 280 -22.64 13.98 2.21
N ASP A 281 -22.21 14.01 0.96
CA ASP A 281 -22.22 15.22 0.12
C ASP A 281 -22.50 14.84 -1.33
N LYS A 282 -23.50 15.50 -1.93
CA LYS A 282 -23.95 15.15 -3.28
C LYS A 282 -22.87 15.42 -4.33
N ALA A 283 -22.14 16.52 -4.21
CA ALA A 283 -21.12 16.88 -5.21
C ALA A 283 -19.95 15.89 -5.15
N LEU A 284 -19.58 15.45 -3.95
CA LEU A 284 -18.59 14.41 -3.72
C LEU A 284 -19.06 13.07 -4.28
N ASP A 285 -20.29 12.66 -3.99
CA ASP A 285 -20.86 11.42 -4.51
C ASP A 285 -20.87 11.39 -6.04
N ASP A 286 -21.35 12.47 -6.68
CA ASP A 286 -21.38 12.60 -8.13
C ASP A 286 -19.95 12.51 -8.72
N ALA A 287 -18.95 13.12 -8.07
CA ALA A 287 -17.56 13.09 -8.53
C ALA A 287 -16.93 11.69 -8.37
N LEU A 288 -17.18 11.03 -7.24
CA LEU A 288 -16.69 9.67 -6.97
C LEU A 288 -17.35 8.63 -7.88
N LEU A 289 -18.63 8.78 -8.22
CA LEU A 289 -19.30 7.94 -9.22
C LEU A 289 -18.70 8.12 -10.60
N ARG A 290 -18.45 9.37 -11.02
CA ARG A 290 -17.76 9.65 -12.29
C ARG A 290 -16.36 9.07 -12.32
N LEU A 291 -15.65 9.05 -11.19
CA LEU A 291 -14.35 8.42 -11.06
C LEU A 291 -14.46 6.91 -11.24
N ARG A 292 -15.33 6.25 -10.47
CA ARG A 292 -15.53 4.80 -10.49
C ARG A 292 -15.97 4.26 -11.85
N TYR A 293 -16.82 5.01 -12.56
CA TYR A 293 -17.37 4.62 -13.86
C TYR A 293 -16.80 5.43 -15.03
N ALA A 294 -15.61 6.03 -14.87
CA ALA A 294 -14.95 6.76 -15.93
C ALA A 294 -14.73 5.85 -17.16
N LYS A 295 -14.95 6.34 -18.38
CA LYS A 295 -14.80 5.51 -19.59
C LYS A 295 -13.36 5.36 -20.06
N ASN A 296 -12.52 6.33 -19.73
CA ASN A 296 -11.13 6.44 -20.17
C ASN A 296 -10.30 7.17 -19.11
N ARG A 297 -8.98 7.20 -19.31
CA ARG A 297 -8.03 7.82 -18.38
C ARG A 297 -8.31 9.30 -18.16
N THR A 298 -8.62 10.06 -19.22
CA THR A 298 -8.87 11.50 -19.12
C THR A 298 -10.08 11.80 -18.22
N ASP A 299 -11.19 11.08 -18.41
CA ASP A 299 -12.38 11.22 -17.57
C ASP A 299 -12.06 10.86 -16.10
N ALA A 300 -11.27 9.80 -15.88
CA ALA A 300 -10.81 9.40 -14.55
C ALA A 300 -9.93 10.47 -13.91
N GLU A 301 -9.04 11.12 -14.66
CA GLU A 301 -8.12 12.15 -14.15
C GLU A 301 -8.90 13.40 -13.71
N ILE A 302 -9.87 13.82 -14.51
CA ILE A 302 -10.77 14.93 -14.20
C ILE A 302 -11.59 14.62 -12.94
N ALA A 303 -12.20 13.44 -12.88
CA ALA A 303 -13.04 13.04 -11.75
C ALA A 303 -12.22 12.83 -10.46
N SER A 304 -11.02 12.26 -10.56
CA SER A 304 -10.08 12.09 -9.44
C SER A 304 -9.68 13.44 -8.86
N LYS A 305 -9.27 14.38 -9.73
CA LYS A 305 -8.94 15.74 -9.30
C LYS A 305 -10.12 16.43 -8.62
N ARG A 306 -11.32 16.33 -9.20
CA ARG A 306 -12.54 16.92 -8.60
C ARG A 306 -12.85 16.31 -7.24
N SER A 307 -12.76 14.99 -7.11
CA SER A 307 -12.99 14.27 -5.85
C SER A 307 -12.00 14.73 -4.77
N GLN A 308 -10.70 14.80 -5.08
CA GLN A 308 -9.68 15.26 -4.13
C GLN A 308 -9.88 16.73 -3.70
N LEU A 309 -10.30 17.61 -4.61
CA LEU A 309 -10.59 19.01 -4.27
C LEU A 309 -11.83 19.13 -3.36
N LEU A 310 -12.87 18.34 -3.61
CA LEU A 310 -14.05 18.28 -2.74
C LEU A 310 -13.72 17.70 -1.37
N LEU A 311 -12.89 16.66 -1.30
CA LEU A 311 -12.39 16.16 -0.02
C LEU A 311 -11.60 17.25 0.72
N ALA A 312 -10.76 18.02 0.04
CA ALA A 312 -10.03 19.14 0.64
C ALA A 312 -10.97 20.25 1.16
N GLU A 313 -12.08 20.51 0.46
CA GLU A 313 -13.11 21.46 0.90
C GLU A 313 -13.90 20.94 2.11
N LEU A 314 -14.29 19.66 2.09
CA LEU A 314 -15.14 19.05 3.12
C LEU A 314 -14.35 18.59 4.35
N MET A 315 -13.05 18.30 4.21
CA MET A 315 -12.17 17.75 5.26
C MET A 315 -12.84 16.60 6.06
N PRO A 316 -13.33 15.52 5.42
CA PRO A 316 -14.09 14.48 6.13
C PRO A 316 -13.26 13.68 7.12
N SER A 317 -11.95 13.60 6.90
CA SER A 317 -10.92 13.10 7.80
C SER A 317 -9.69 13.99 7.68
N ILE A 318 -8.75 13.89 8.61
CA ILE A 318 -7.52 14.70 8.58
C ILE A 318 -6.36 13.81 8.17
N PRO A 319 -5.80 13.94 6.95
CA PRO A 319 -4.56 13.27 6.58
C PRO A 319 -3.40 13.78 7.45
N VAL A 320 -2.48 12.90 7.84
CA VAL A 320 -1.37 13.24 8.75
C VAL A 320 -0.01 13.03 8.08
N TYR A 321 0.32 11.79 7.74
CA TYR A 321 1.55 11.44 7.05
C TYR A 321 1.39 10.18 6.19
N SER A 322 2.32 9.99 5.27
CA SER A 322 2.56 8.75 4.56
C SER A 322 3.94 8.20 4.92
N ARG A 323 4.10 6.87 5.00
CA ARG A 323 5.37 6.24 5.37
C ARG A 323 6.28 6.09 4.16
N PHE A 324 7.59 6.26 4.38
CA PHE A 324 8.56 5.64 3.49
C PHE A 324 8.69 4.15 3.83
N SER A 325 8.85 3.32 2.81
CA SER A 325 9.33 1.95 2.95
C SER A 325 10.85 1.98 3.00
N VAL A 326 11.44 1.22 3.92
CA VAL A 326 12.90 1.10 4.06
C VAL A 326 13.29 -0.37 4.04
N SER A 327 14.30 -0.73 3.26
CA SER A 327 14.90 -2.06 3.34
C SER A 327 16.42 -2.00 3.30
N ALA A 328 17.06 -3.03 3.85
CA ALA A 328 18.49 -3.23 3.82
C ALA A 328 18.80 -4.48 2.99
N VAL A 329 19.78 -4.37 2.09
CA VAL A 329 20.22 -5.47 1.23
C VAL A 329 21.70 -5.69 1.33
N SER A 330 22.08 -6.95 1.49
CA SER A 330 23.46 -7.42 1.52
C SER A 330 24.16 -7.15 0.19
N LYS A 331 25.32 -6.49 0.25
CA LYS A 331 26.21 -6.25 -0.90
C LYS A 331 26.84 -7.54 -1.46
N LYS A 332 26.53 -8.70 -0.87
CA LYS A 332 26.78 -10.01 -1.49
C LYS A 332 25.97 -10.20 -2.78
N TRP A 333 24.97 -9.36 -3.04
CA TRP A 333 24.13 -9.37 -4.24
C TRP A 333 24.38 -8.13 -5.08
N LYS A 334 24.50 -8.32 -6.39
CA LYS A 334 24.54 -7.25 -7.40
C LYS A 334 23.28 -7.32 -8.26
N ASN A 335 23.05 -6.30 -9.09
CA ASN A 335 21.83 -6.12 -9.90
C ASN A 335 20.55 -6.01 -9.05
N VAL A 336 20.70 -5.44 -7.84
CA VAL A 336 19.57 -5.11 -6.96
C VAL A 336 18.89 -3.85 -7.48
N PHE A 337 17.56 -3.88 -7.61
CA PHE A 337 16.78 -2.78 -8.17
C PHE A 337 16.00 -2.07 -7.08
N PHE A 338 16.10 -0.75 -7.01
CA PHE A 338 15.27 0.10 -6.18
C PHE A 338 15.26 1.53 -6.73
N ASN A 339 14.24 2.29 -6.40
CA ASN A 339 14.07 3.70 -6.77
C ASN A 339 13.22 4.42 -5.71
N GLU A 340 12.82 5.66 -5.97
CA GLU A 340 12.01 6.47 -5.05
C GLU A 340 10.58 5.94 -4.80
N LYS A 341 10.14 4.91 -5.54
CA LYS A 341 8.80 4.30 -5.45
C LYS A 341 8.83 2.81 -5.08
N MET A 342 10.02 2.20 -5.04
CA MET A 342 10.18 0.78 -4.77
C MET A 342 11.49 0.50 -4.04
N THR A 343 11.39 -0.09 -2.85
CA THR A 343 12.53 -0.61 -2.10
C THR A 343 13.05 -1.91 -2.70
N ALA A 344 14.25 -2.33 -2.31
CA ALA A 344 14.98 -3.42 -2.94
C ALA A 344 14.35 -4.81 -2.78
N ASP A 345 13.43 -4.98 -1.85
CA ASP A 345 12.62 -6.18 -1.60
C ASP A 345 11.44 -6.29 -2.58
N ASN A 346 11.74 -6.32 -3.87
CA ASN A 346 10.76 -6.35 -4.94
C ASN A 346 11.04 -7.45 -5.97
N MET A 347 10.04 -7.74 -6.80
CA MET A 347 10.12 -8.77 -7.85
C MET A 347 11.28 -8.55 -8.82
N TRP A 348 11.56 -7.31 -9.23
CA TRP A 348 12.62 -7.01 -10.19
C TRP A 348 14.01 -7.31 -9.62
N THR A 349 14.24 -7.02 -8.33
CA THR A 349 15.42 -7.50 -7.63
C THR A 349 15.48 -9.02 -7.63
N LEU A 350 14.40 -9.71 -7.29
CA LEU A 350 14.39 -11.18 -7.26
C LEU A 350 14.59 -11.83 -8.64
N LEU A 351 14.27 -11.12 -9.72
CA LEU A 351 14.57 -11.56 -11.08
C LEU A 351 16.05 -11.34 -11.45
N MET A 352 16.59 -10.16 -11.17
CA MET A 352 17.89 -9.75 -11.70
C MET A 352 19.07 -10.06 -10.78
N ALA A 353 18.83 -10.13 -9.47
CA ALA A 353 19.89 -10.21 -8.49
C ALA A 353 20.67 -11.52 -8.63
N GLU A 354 21.98 -11.41 -8.50
CA GLU A 354 22.88 -12.55 -8.50
C GLU A 354 24.04 -12.34 -7.52
N PRO A 355 24.71 -13.42 -7.07
CA PRO A 355 25.85 -13.30 -6.18
C PRO A 355 26.96 -12.44 -6.79
N ALA A 356 27.42 -11.43 -6.05
CA ALA A 356 28.42 -10.47 -6.51
C ALA A 356 29.78 -11.13 -6.83
N ASP A 357 30.12 -12.21 -6.13
CA ASP A 357 31.35 -12.99 -6.31
C ASP A 357 31.17 -14.19 -7.27
N GLY A 358 29.99 -14.33 -7.89
CA GLY A 358 29.67 -15.42 -8.81
C GLY A 358 29.50 -16.80 -8.15
N LYS A 359 29.65 -16.92 -6.81
CA LYS A 359 29.48 -18.18 -6.11
C LYS A 359 28.01 -18.40 -5.79
N GLU A 360 27.44 -19.45 -6.37
CA GLU A 360 26.06 -19.86 -6.14
C GLU A 360 25.74 -19.95 -4.65
N ARG A 361 24.62 -19.33 -4.26
CA ARG A 361 24.09 -19.33 -2.90
C ARG A 361 22.59 -19.08 -2.92
N GLN A 362 21.95 -19.46 -1.83
CA GLN A 362 20.57 -19.11 -1.52
C GLN A 362 20.48 -17.62 -1.15
N LEU A 363 19.40 -16.96 -1.57
CA LEU A 363 19.04 -15.63 -1.06
C LEU A 363 18.15 -15.79 0.17
N ASN A 364 18.54 -15.18 1.30
CA ASN A 364 17.73 -15.16 2.51
C ASN A 364 16.99 -13.83 2.66
N MET A 365 15.66 -13.86 2.54
CA MET A 365 14.81 -12.69 2.71
C MET A 365 13.93 -12.87 3.95
N VAL A 366 13.73 -11.81 4.73
CA VAL A 366 12.87 -11.88 5.90
C VAL A 366 11.39 -12.07 5.52
N LEU A 367 10.68 -12.87 6.31
CA LEU A 367 9.23 -12.94 6.37
C LEU A 367 8.81 -12.58 7.81
N ALA A 368 8.27 -11.38 8.00
CA ALA A 368 8.08 -10.80 9.34
C ALA A 368 6.90 -11.40 10.13
N GLU A 369 6.08 -12.24 9.51
CA GLU A 369 5.02 -13.01 10.16
C GLU A 369 4.88 -14.36 9.44
N GLU A 370 4.54 -15.40 10.18
CA GLU A 370 4.21 -16.70 9.58
C GLU A 370 2.98 -16.57 8.65
N PRO A 371 3.01 -17.13 7.43
CA PRO A 371 1.86 -17.07 6.54
C PRO A 371 0.70 -17.86 7.15
N ARG A 372 -0.41 -17.19 7.45
CA ARG A 372 -1.61 -17.81 8.06
C ARG A 372 -2.12 -19.02 7.29
N ASN A 373 -2.04 -18.93 5.97
CA ASN A 373 -2.26 -20.02 5.02
C ASN A 373 -1.63 -19.64 3.67
N LEU A 374 -1.49 -20.63 2.79
CA LEU A 374 -1.07 -20.45 1.40
C LEU A 374 -2.18 -20.78 0.40
N ASN A 375 -3.45 -20.62 0.80
CA ASN A 375 -4.60 -20.80 -0.08
C ASN A 375 -4.97 -19.44 -0.73
N PRO A 376 -4.78 -19.27 -2.05
CA PRO A 376 -5.02 -18.00 -2.73
C PRO A 376 -6.47 -17.49 -2.68
N PHE A 377 -7.44 -18.34 -2.34
CA PHE A 377 -8.86 -17.96 -2.25
C PHE A 377 -9.28 -17.42 -0.88
N VAL A 378 -8.50 -17.69 0.18
CA VAL A 378 -8.78 -17.20 1.55
C VAL A 378 -7.65 -16.36 2.14
N ALA A 379 -6.47 -16.34 1.51
CA ALA A 379 -5.32 -15.58 1.98
C ALA A 379 -5.61 -14.06 1.98
N SER A 380 -5.69 -13.49 3.18
CA SER A 380 -5.91 -12.04 3.39
C SER A 380 -4.65 -11.30 3.87
N SER A 381 -3.66 -12.01 4.41
CA SER A 381 -2.44 -11.39 4.94
C SER A 381 -1.48 -10.94 3.83
N ALA A 382 -0.77 -9.83 4.04
CA ALA A 382 0.28 -9.39 3.11
C ALA A 382 1.42 -10.42 3.00
N TYR A 383 1.77 -11.10 4.10
CA TYR A 383 2.85 -12.08 4.18
C TYR A 383 2.56 -13.36 3.38
N SER A 384 1.31 -13.85 3.39
CA SER A 384 0.88 -14.91 2.48
C SER A 384 1.08 -14.50 1.01
N TRP A 385 0.81 -13.24 0.68
CA TRP A 385 0.93 -12.73 -0.69
C TRP A 385 2.35 -12.37 -1.11
N GLN A 386 3.28 -12.17 -0.18
CA GLN A 386 4.71 -12.15 -0.50
C GLN A 386 5.18 -13.49 -1.09
N ILE A 387 4.54 -14.60 -0.71
CA ILE A 387 4.83 -15.94 -1.25
C ILE A 387 3.97 -16.21 -2.49
N LEU A 388 2.65 -16.06 -2.38
CA LEU A 388 1.72 -16.36 -3.48
C LEU A 388 1.98 -15.50 -4.72
N GLY A 389 2.41 -14.24 -4.56
CA GLY A 389 2.78 -13.35 -5.66
C GLY A 389 4.08 -13.75 -6.38
N LEU A 390 4.90 -14.64 -5.80
CA LEU A 390 6.06 -15.24 -6.47
C LEU A 390 5.69 -16.47 -7.32
N ILE A 391 4.52 -17.06 -7.05
CA ILE A 391 4.01 -18.27 -7.70
C ILE A 391 3.01 -17.92 -8.80
N TYR A 392 2.05 -17.04 -8.52
CA TYR A 392 0.98 -16.68 -9.43
C TYR A 392 1.28 -15.34 -10.12
N GLU A 393 1.11 -15.29 -11.44
CA GLU A 393 1.19 -14.06 -12.23
C GLU A 393 -0.20 -13.62 -12.71
N SER A 394 -0.29 -12.34 -13.02
CA SER A 394 -1.44 -11.65 -13.59
C SER A 394 -1.25 -11.36 -15.08
N LEU A 395 -2.33 -11.00 -15.79
CA LEU A 395 -2.27 -10.65 -17.21
C LEU A 395 -1.43 -9.40 -17.46
N ILE A 396 -1.54 -8.40 -16.60
CA ILE A 396 -0.74 -7.17 -16.62
C ILE A 396 0.13 -7.08 -15.37
N GLY A 397 1.24 -6.37 -15.48
CA GLY A 397 2.12 -5.98 -14.38
C GLY A 397 2.08 -4.48 -14.15
N THR A 398 2.94 -4.00 -13.25
CA THR A 398 3.08 -2.57 -12.95
C THR A 398 4.48 -2.08 -13.27
N ASN A 399 4.57 -1.00 -14.06
CA ASN A 399 5.84 -0.37 -14.37
C ASN A 399 6.47 0.21 -13.09
N PRO A 400 7.71 -0.16 -12.72
CA PRO A 400 8.28 0.25 -11.43
C PRO A 400 8.67 1.73 -11.35
N PHE A 401 8.66 2.46 -12.45
CA PHE A 401 8.94 3.90 -12.48
C PHE A 401 7.67 4.73 -12.60
N THR A 402 6.79 4.41 -13.54
CA THR A 402 5.60 5.23 -13.80
C THR A 402 4.40 4.79 -12.95
N LEU A 403 4.40 3.54 -12.47
CA LEU A 403 3.27 2.85 -11.84
C LEU A 403 2.06 2.65 -12.76
N ASP A 404 2.23 2.88 -14.06
CA ASP A 404 1.24 2.52 -15.08
C ASP A 404 1.21 0.99 -15.30
N ASP A 405 0.16 0.55 -15.97
CA ASP A 405 0.00 -0.84 -16.41
C ASP A 405 1.06 -1.20 -17.46
N MET A 406 1.63 -2.40 -17.36
CA MET A 406 2.59 -2.92 -18.33
C MET A 406 2.30 -4.40 -18.68
N PRO A 407 2.79 -4.90 -19.82
CA PRO A 407 2.66 -6.32 -20.19
C PRO A 407 3.22 -7.29 -19.14
N SER A 408 2.50 -8.40 -18.89
CA SER A 408 2.96 -9.53 -18.09
C SER A 408 2.69 -10.84 -18.83
N LEU A 409 1.71 -11.66 -18.42
CA LEU A 409 1.27 -12.83 -19.19
C LEU A 409 0.63 -12.40 -20.52
N ALA A 410 -0.12 -11.29 -20.52
CA ALA A 410 -0.56 -10.63 -21.73
C ALA A 410 0.59 -9.83 -22.35
N GLU A 411 0.83 -10.04 -23.65
CA GLU A 411 1.76 -9.20 -24.43
C GLU A 411 1.14 -7.85 -24.78
N SER A 412 -0.19 -7.79 -24.93
CA SER A 412 -0.94 -6.58 -25.22
C SER A 412 -2.41 -6.74 -24.81
N TRP A 413 -3.09 -5.61 -24.70
CA TRP A 413 -4.53 -5.57 -24.48
C TRP A 413 -5.18 -4.38 -25.20
N SER A 414 -6.49 -4.44 -25.41
CA SER A 414 -7.32 -3.27 -25.76
C SER A 414 -8.44 -3.08 -24.74
N VAL A 415 -8.81 -1.83 -24.51
CA VAL A 415 -9.95 -1.41 -23.69
C VAL A 415 -10.86 -0.57 -24.58
N GLU A 416 -12.08 -1.02 -24.79
CA GLU A 416 -13.05 -0.39 -25.68
C GLU A 416 -14.34 -0.10 -24.93
N THR A 417 -14.96 1.06 -25.19
CA THR A 417 -16.34 1.33 -24.78
C THR A 417 -17.25 0.94 -25.94
N VAL A 418 -18.03 -0.12 -25.74
CA VAL A 418 -18.98 -0.64 -26.72
C VAL A 418 -20.36 -0.07 -26.41
N SER A 419 -21.00 0.53 -27.42
CA SER A 419 -22.34 1.10 -27.30
C SER A 419 -23.33 0.31 -28.15
N ASN A 420 -24.31 -0.32 -27.50
CA ASN A 420 -25.40 -1.04 -28.16
C ASN A 420 -26.74 -0.47 -27.67
N GLU A 421 -27.56 0.07 -28.59
CA GLU A 421 -28.93 0.53 -28.29
C GLU A 421 -29.04 1.52 -27.11
N GLY A 422 -28.01 2.35 -26.90
CA GLY A 422 -27.96 3.34 -25.81
C GLY A 422 -27.38 2.81 -24.49
N ASN A 423 -27.05 1.52 -24.40
CA ASN A 423 -26.31 0.94 -23.29
C ASN A 423 -24.83 0.83 -23.63
N GLU A 424 -23.98 1.42 -22.80
CA GLU A 424 -22.53 1.36 -22.94
C GLU A 424 -21.92 0.36 -21.94
N HIS A 425 -20.92 -0.38 -22.40
CA HIS A 425 -20.12 -1.26 -21.55
C HIS A 425 -18.66 -1.31 -21.97
N THR A 426 -17.80 -1.76 -21.06
CA THR A 426 -16.37 -1.95 -21.34
C THR A 426 -16.11 -3.36 -21.88
N ARG A 427 -15.38 -3.43 -22.99
CA ARG A 427 -14.79 -4.65 -23.54
C ARG A 427 -13.29 -4.63 -23.35
N LEU A 428 -12.74 -5.71 -22.78
CA LEU A 428 -11.31 -5.94 -22.67
C LEU A 428 -10.91 -7.07 -23.62
N THR A 429 -9.90 -6.88 -24.46
CA THR A 429 -9.31 -7.98 -25.23
C THR A 429 -7.86 -8.15 -24.82
N PHE A 430 -7.49 -9.35 -24.38
CA PHE A 430 -6.13 -9.69 -23.97
C PHE A 430 -5.50 -10.65 -24.99
N ARG A 431 -4.26 -10.36 -25.37
CA ARG A 431 -3.41 -11.27 -26.14
C ARG A 431 -2.28 -11.77 -25.25
N LEU A 432 -2.22 -13.06 -25.03
CA LEU A 432 -1.20 -13.72 -24.24
C LEU A 432 0.10 -13.84 -25.03
N ARG A 433 1.23 -13.77 -24.32
CA ARG A 433 2.54 -14.11 -24.90
C ARG A 433 2.51 -15.57 -25.39
N LYS A 434 3.23 -15.84 -26.48
CA LYS A 434 3.35 -17.21 -27.02
C LYS A 434 4.27 -18.07 -26.16
N GLY A 435 3.97 -19.37 -26.09
CA GLY A 435 4.83 -20.36 -25.45
C GLY A 435 4.85 -20.30 -23.92
N LEU A 436 3.89 -19.62 -23.29
CA LEU A 436 3.75 -19.61 -21.84
C LEU A 436 3.51 -21.01 -21.29
N LYS A 437 4.10 -21.29 -20.13
CA LYS A 437 3.98 -22.55 -19.41
C LYS A 437 3.69 -22.29 -17.95
N TRP A 438 2.96 -23.23 -17.36
CA TRP A 438 2.85 -23.37 -15.93
C TRP A 438 4.13 -23.99 -15.36
N SER A 439 4.28 -23.91 -14.04
CA SER A 439 5.44 -24.41 -13.31
C SER A 439 5.63 -25.94 -13.37
N ASP A 440 4.59 -26.69 -13.76
CA ASP A 440 4.64 -28.12 -14.05
C ASP A 440 5.01 -28.44 -15.50
N GLY A 441 5.24 -27.42 -16.33
CA GLY A 441 5.60 -27.51 -17.73
C GLY A 441 4.41 -27.59 -18.70
N SER A 442 3.18 -27.69 -18.19
CA SER A 442 1.98 -27.70 -19.01
C SER A 442 1.76 -26.34 -19.70
N PRO A 443 1.18 -26.29 -20.92
CA PRO A 443 0.99 -25.02 -21.62
C PRO A 443 -0.07 -24.14 -20.96
N LEU A 444 0.25 -22.87 -20.73
CA LEU A 444 -0.69 -21.85 -20.25
C LEU A 444 -1.49 -21.29 -21.42
N LYS A 445 -2.82 -21.31 -21.32
CA LYS A 445 -3.74 -20.89 -22.38
C LYS A 445 -4.78 -19.88 -21.90
N ALA A 446 -5.37 -19.16 -22.83
CA ALA A 446 -6.51 -18.27 -22.59
C ALA A 446 -7.72 -18.97 -21.93
N SER A 447 -7.89 -20.27 -22.14
CA SER A 447 -8.90 -21.09 -21.45
C SER A 447 -8.67 -21.19 -19.93
N ASP A 448 -7.43 -21.17 -19.47
CA ASP A 448 -7.10 -21.19 -18.04
C ASP A 448 -7.50 -19.88 -17.36
N ILE A 449 -7.26 -18.76 -18.06
CA ILE A 449 -7.66 -17.43 -17.62
C ILE A 449 -9.18 -17.33 -17.49
N LYS A 450 -9.91 -17.83 -18.50
CA LYS A 450 -11.37 -17.93 -18.43
C LYS A 450 -11.82 -18.79 -17.24
N ALA A 451 -11.23 -19.97 -17.06
CA ALA A 451 -11.58 -20.87 -15.96
C ALA A 451 -11.34 -20.20 -14.60
N THR A 452 -10.26 -19.42 -14.46
CA THR A 452 -9.97 -18.61 -13.27
C THR A 452 -11.10 -17.61 -13.02
N PHE A 453 -11.48 -16.79 -14.01
CA PHE A 453 -12.54 -15.79 -13.85
C PHE A 453 -13.90 -16.42 -13.51
N ASP A 454 -14.25 -17.51 -14.20
CA ASP A 454 -15.48 -18.26 -13.94
C ASP A 454 -15.49 -18.81 -12.50
N PHE A 455 -14.37 -19.39 -12.04
CA PHE A 455 -14.25 -19.95 -10.71
C PHE A 455 -14.40 -18.88 -9.62
N LEU A 456 -13.71 -17.74 -9.79
CA LEU A 456 -13.77 -16.62 -8.84
C LEU A 456 -15.19 -16.04 -8.76
N LYS A 457 -15.86 -15.87 -9.91
CA LYS A 457 -17.22 -15.35 -9.97
C LYS A 457 -18.23 -16.32 -9.39
N LYS A 458 -18.19 -17.59 -9.81
CA LYS A 458 -19.14 -18.64 -9.38
C LYS A 458 -19.12 -18.85 -7.86
N ASN A 459 -17.95 -18.80 -7.26
CA ASN A 459 -17.78 -19.05 -5.82
C ASN A 459 -17.84 -17.77 -4.96
N SER A 460 -18.05 -16.60 -5.58
CA SER A 460 -18.07 -15.30 -4.91
C SER A 460 -16.88 -15.09 -3.97
N ILE A 461 -15.66 -15.41 -4.45
CA ILE A 461 -14.45 -15.37 -3.62
C ILE A 461 -14.25 -13.96 -3.06
N PRO A 462 -14.36 -13.73 -1.73
CA PRO A 462 -14.54 -12.38 -1.17
C PRO A 462 -13.47 -11.37 -1.60
N ARG A 463 -12.21 -11.81 -1.69
CA ARG A 463 -11.07 -10.96 -2.10
C ARG A 463 -11.16 -10.47 -3.54
N PHE A 464 -11.73 -11.27 -4.45
CA PHE A 464 -11.72 -11.01 -5.90
C PHE A 464 -13.11 -10.71 -6.46
N TYR A 465 -14.16 -10.89 -5.66
CA TYR A 465 -15.53 -10.83 -6.14
C TYR A 465 -15.88 -9.48 -6.75
N ASP A 466 -15.44 -8.38 -6.13
CA ASP A 466 -15.66 -7.03 -6.67
C ASP A 466 -15.05 -6.83 -8.07
N SER A 467 -13.96 -7.53 -8.39
CA SER A 467 -13.33 -7.49 -9.71
C SER A 467 -14.10 -8.28 -10.77
N VAL A 468 -14.73 -9.40 -10.39
CA VAL A 468 -15.33 -10.35 -11.35
C VAL A 468 -16.86 -10.32 -11.39
N LYS A 469 -17.53 -9.70 -10.41
CA LYS A 469 -19.00 -9.70 -10.31
C LYS A 469 -19.67 -9.12 -11.55
N ASN A 470 -19.06 -8.10 -12.16
CA ASN A 470 -19.56 -7.40 -13.33
C ASN A 470 -19.09 -8.01 -14.66
N ILE A 471 -18.47 -9.20 -14.69
CA ILE A 471 -18.14 -9.86 -15.96
C ILE A 471 -19.44 -10.37 -16.61
N ALA A 472 -19.89 -9.78 -17.70
CA ALA A 472 -21.04 -10.27 -18.47
C ALA A 472 -20.71 -11.59 -19.19
N SER A 473 -19.55 -11.66 -19.86
CA SER A 473 -19.10 -12.88 -20.53
C SER A 473 -17.59 -12.90 -20.75
N VAL A 474 -17.04 -14.09 -20.96
CA VAL A 474 -15.64 -14.28 -21.37
C VAL A 474 -15.63 -15.20 -22.59
N THR A 475 -15.08 -14.73 -23.71
CA THR A 475 -14.96 -15.49 -24.95
C THR A 475 -13.50 -15.78 -25.24
N VAL A 476 -13.15 -17.06 -25.41
CA VAL A 476 -11.80 -17.48 -25.81
C VAL A 476 -11.83 -17.70 -27.32
N LYS A 477 -11.08 -16.89 -28.06
CA LYS A 477 -11.00 -17.00 -29.52
C LYS A 477 -10.04 -18.08 -29.97
N ASN A 478 -8.92 -18.21 -29.27
CA ASN A 478 -7.90 -19.24 -29.49
C ASN A 478 -7.04 -19.39 -28.22
N SER A 479 -5.97 -20.20 -28.27
CA SER A 479 -5.12 -20.47 -27.11
C SER A 479 -4.45 -19.25 -26.49
N THR A 480 -4.34 -18.12 -27.20
CA THR A 480 -3.64 -16.91 -26.75
C THR A 480 -4.50 -15.66 -26.77
N GLU A 481 -5.79 -15.72 -27.11
CA GLU A 481 -6.65 -14.52 -27.19
C GLU A 481 -7.99 -14.78 -26.49
N LEU A 482 -8.32 -13.88 -25.56
CA LEU A 482 -9.62 -13.83 -24.89
C LEU A 482 -10.19 -12.42 -24.87
N THR A 483 -11.51 -12.33 -24.90
CA THR A 483 -12.28 -11.10 -24.74
C THR A 483 -13.17 -11.23 -23.50
N VAL A 484 -13.20 -10.19 -22.68
CA VAL A 484 -14.03 -10.06 -21.48
C VAL A 484 -14.99 -8.90 -21.70
N GLU A 485 -16.28 -9.20 -21.69
CA GLU A 485 -17.34 -8.20 -21.71
C GLU A 485 -17.74 -7.88 -20.28
N MET A 486 -17.69 -6.61 -19.89
CA MET A 486 -18.12 -6.15 -18.58
C MET A 486 -19.56 -5.63 -18.62
N GLU A 487 -20.19 -5.55 -17.46
CA GLU A 487 -21.42 -4.79 -17.24
C GLU A 487 -21.08 -3.33 -16.90
N GLY A 488 -21.64 -2.40 -17.65
CA GLY A 488 -21.35 -0.97 -17.50
C GLY A 488 -19.92 -0.59 -17.93
N THR A 489 -19.54 0.66 -17.69
CA THR A 489 -18.24 1.22 -18.11
C THR A 489 -17.35 1.52 -16.91
N SER A 490 -16.06 1.20 -17.02
CA SER A 490 -15.05 1.65 -16.08
C SER A 490 -13.63 1.49 -16.65
N TYR A 491 -12.84 2.54 -16.54
CA TYR A 491 -11.41 2.57 -16.84
C TYR A 491 -10.64 1.60 -15.93
N TRP A 492 -11.12 1.40 -14.71
CA TRP A 492 -10.52 0.53 -13.71
C TRP A 492 -10.72 -0.96 -13.99
N TYR A 493 -11.61 -1.33 -14.93
CA TYR A 493 -11.81 -2.73 -15.27
C TYR A 493 -10.55 -3.41 -15.81
N LEU A 494 -9.66 -2.67 -16.47
CA LEU A 494 -8.37 -3.21 -16.88
C LEU A 494 -7.54 -3.68 -15.68
N ASP A 495 -7.39 -2.85 -14.63
CA ASP A 495 -6.67 -3.22 -13.41
C ASP A 495 -7.37 -4.35 -12.67
N ASN A 496 -8.70 -4.25 -12.51
CA ASN A 496 -9.49 -5.24 -11.78
C ASN A 496 -9.42 -6.63 -12.40
N ILE A 497 -9.47 -6.74 -13.73
CA ILE A 497 -9.44 -8.01 -14.45
C ILE A 497 -8.02 -8.45 -14.75
N GLY A 498 -7.20 -7.52 -15.25
CA GLY A 498 -5.83 -7.77 -15.66
C GLY A 498 -4.90 -8.11 -14.49
N GLY A 499 -5.19 -7.58 -13.29
CA GLY A 499 -4.41 -7.79 -12.07
C GLY A 499 -4.75 -9.07 -11.29
N LEU A 500 -5.70 -9.89 -11.76
CA LEU A 500 -6.06 -11.12 -11.06
C LEU A 500 -4.97 -12.21 -11.19
N PRO A 501 -4.70 -12.96 -10.11
CA PRO A 501 -3.79 -14.10 -10.16
C PRO A 501 -4.40 -15.19 -11.05
N CYS A 502 -3.66 -15.63 -12.06
CA CYS A 502 -4.11 -16.63 -13.02
C CYS A 502 -3.73 -18.03 -12.56
N MET A 503 -4.65 -19.00 -12.71
CA MET A 503 -4.47 -20.38 -12.26
C MET A 503 -4.78 -21.39 -13.38
N PRO A 504 -4.16 -22.58 -13.38
CA PRO A 504 -4.48 -23.64 -14.35
C PRO A 504 -5.93 -24.12 -14.21
N ALA A 505 -6.63 -24.33 -15.33
CA ALA A 505 -8.00 -24.83 -15.29
C ALA A 505 -8.12 -26.21 -14.60
N GLU A 506 -7.14 -27.08 -14.81
CA GLU A 506 -7.10 -28.43 -14.22
C GLU A 506 -7.00 -28.37 -12.69
N ALA A 507 -6.19 -27.46 -12.15
CA ALA A 507 -6.09 -27.25 -10.70
C ALA A 507 -7.43 -26.77 -10.12
N LEU A 508 -8.11 -25.84 -10.80
CA LEU A 508 -9.39 -25.29 -10.35
C LEU A 508 -10.53 -26.33 -10.35
N GLN A 509 -10.54 -27.28 -11.28
CA GLN A 509 -11.55 -28.34 -11.33
C GLN A 509 -11.55 -29.25 -10.10
N GLU A 510 -10.42 -29.26 -9.39
CA GLU A 510 -10.17 -30.18 -8.28
C GLU A 510 -10.42 -29.51 -6.93
N VAL A 511 -10.53 -28.18 -6.92
CA VAL A 511 -10.93 -27.39 -5.75
C VAL A 511 -12.45 -27.46 -5.58
N LYS A 512 -12.90 -28.48 -4.85
CA LYS A 512 -14.33 -28.66 -4.49
C LYS A 512 -14.78 -27.74 -3.35
N ASP A 513 -13.93 -27.62 -2.33
CA ASP A 513 -14.14 -26.75 -1.17
C ASP A 513 -12.99 -25.76 -1.11
N TRP A 514 -13.19 -24.59 -1.74
CA TRP A 514 -12.16 -23.56 -1.83
C TRP A 514 -11.83 -22.92 -0.48
N GLN A 515 -12.75 -22.97 0.50
CA GLN A 515 -12.57 -22.35 1.81
C GLN A 515 -11.57 -23.15 2.65
N ASN A 516 -11.69 -24.48 2.59
CA ASN A 516 -10.85 -25.40 3.36
C ASN A 516 -9.73 -26.05 2.53
N TRP A 517 -9.59 -25.68 1.26
CA TRP A 517 -8.53 -26.21 0.42
C TRP A 517 -7.15 -25.86 1.01
N ASN A 518 -6.34 -26.89 1.25
CA ASN A 518 -4.97 -26.74 1.72
C ASN A 518 -3.99 -27.16 0.61
N PRO A 519 -3.40 -26.19 -0.13
CA PRO A 519 -2.57 -26.50 -1.29
C PRO A 519 -1.15 -27.01 -0.93
N ILE A 520 -0.84 -27.16 0.35
CA ILE A 520 0.45 -27.66 0.83
C ILE A 520 0.33 -28.98 1.61
N ASP A 521 -0.85 -29.61 1.64
CA ASP A 521 -1.05 -30.90 2.30
C ASP A 521 -0.26 -32.00 1.55
N PRO A 522 0.76 -32.63 2.14
CA PRO A 522 1.57 -33.65 1.48
C PRO A 522 0.79 -34.89 1.03
N ASN A 523 -0.40 -35.13 1.58
CA ASN A 523 -1.29 -36.23 1.20
C ASN A 523 -2.43 -35.80 0.25
N GLY A 524 -2.52 -34.50 -0.06
CA GLY A 524 -3.49 -33.99 -1.01
C GLY A 524 -3.18 -34.45 -2.44
N LYS A 525 -4.21 -34.60 -3.28
CA LYS A 525 -4.08 -34.94 -4.71
C LYS A 525 -3.13 -33.98 -5.48
N PHE A 526 -2.87 -32.81 -4.90
CA PHE A 526 -1.97 -31.76 -5.36
C PHE A 526 -1.07 -31.35 -4.20
N GLY A 527 -0.12 -32.19 -3.74
CA GLY A 527 0.61 -32.03 -2.47
C GLY A 527 1.43 -30.71 -2.31
N PRO A 528 2.65 -30.64 -1.75
CA PRO A 528 3.45 -29.39 -1.88
C PRO A 528 3.61 -28.91 -3.35
N TYR A 529 3.23 -29.79 -4.29
CA TYR A 529 3.00 -29.70 -5.73
C TYR A 529 1.66 -29.10 -6.21
N GLY A 530 0.79 -28.56 -5.34
CA GLY A 530 -0.52 -28.03 -5.73
C GLY A 530 -0.61 -26.53 -5.97
N LEU A 531 0.46 -25.81 -5.69
CA LEU A 531 0.63 -24.42 -6.11
C LEU A 531 1.30 -24.40 -7.49
N VAL A 532 0.52 -24.70 -8.53
CA VAL A 532 0.97 -24.59 -9.93
C VAL A 532 0.70 -23.18 -10.42
N GLY A 533 1.74 -22.47 -10.83
CA GLY A 533 1.67 -21.07 -11.23
C GLY A 533 2.65 -20.70 -12.34
N ALA A 534 2.55 -19.48 -12.85
CA ALA A 534 3.38 -18.98 -13.96
C ALA A 534 4.49 -18.02 -13.50
N GLY A 535 4.63 -17.83 -12.19
CA GLY A 535 5.60 -16.92 -11.59
C GLY A 535 7.04 -17.44 -11.57
N PRO A 536 7.98 -16.58 -11.15
CA PRO A 536 9.41 -16.87 -11.21
C PRO A 536 9.86 -17.95 -10.22
N PHE A 537 9.10 -18.21 -9.16
CA PHE A 537 9.45 -19.21 -8.17
C PHE A 537 8.31 -20.19 -7.91
N MET A 538 8.69 -21.39 -7.45
CA MET A 538 7.81 -22.45 -7.00
C MET A 538 8.07 -22.72 -5.52
N LEU A 539 7.03 -23.10 -4.79
CA LEU A 539 7.22 -23.63 -3.44
C LEU A 539 8.09 -24.90 -3.49
N ASP A 540 9.03 -25.01 -2.57
CA ASP A 540 9.94 -26.16 -2.47
C ASP A 540 9.79 -26.89 -1.14
N GLU A 541 9.84 -26.16 -0.04
CA GLU A 541 9.69 -26.70 1.32
C GLU A 541 9.07 -25.64 2.21
N TYR A 542 8.19 -26.06 3.13
CA TYR A 542 7.69 -25.18 4.19
C TYR A 542 7.96 -25.81 5.55
N ARG A 543 8.70 -25.09 6.40
CA ARG A 543 8.91 -25.44 7.81
C ARG A 543 8.22 -24.39 8.68
N PRO A 544 7.04 -24.69 9.26
CA PRO A 544 6.31 -23.78 10.13
C PRO A 544 7.21 -23.19 11.23
N GLY A 545 7.08 -21.88 11.45
CA GLY A 545 7.92 -21.12 12.39
C GLY A 545 9.39 -20.91 12.01
N GLU A 546 9.90 -21.55 10.95
CA GLU A 546 11.31 -21.42 10.53
C GLU A 546 11.46 -20.68 9.19
N PHE A 547 10.93 -21.24 8.09
CA PHE A 547 11.08 -20.65 6.76
C PHE A 547 10.11 -21.21 5.73
N VAL A 548 9.93 -20.45 4.64
CA VAL A 548 9.34 -20.92 3.38
C VAL A 548 10.43 -20.92 2.31
N MET A 549 10.80 -22.10 1.83
CA MET A 549 11.79 -22.29 0.79
C MET A 549 11.12 -22.26 -0.58
N MET A 550 11.65 -21.41 -1.44
CA MET A 550 11.25 -21.27 -2.83
C MET A 550 12.40 -21.71 -3.73
N LYS A 551 12.07 -22.37 -4.83
CA LYS A 551 13.02 -22.70 -5.90
C LYS A 551 12.61 -21.99 -7.18
N ARG A 552 13.59 -21.70 -8.03
CA ARG A 552 13.33 -21.13 -9.35
C ARG A 552 12.37 -22.00 -10.17
N ASN A 553 11.45 -21.37 -10.87
CA ASN A 553 10.63 -22.00 -11.90
C ASN A 553 11.44 -22.14 -13.20
N GLU A 554 11.83 -23.36 -13.56
CA GLU A 554 12.59 -23.66 -14.78
C GLU A 554 11.75 -23.53 -16.07
N HIS A 555 10.45 -23.25 -15.94
CA HIS A 555 9.54 -22.94 -17.05
C HIS A 555 9.17 -21.45 -17.12
N TYR A 556 9.84 -20.61 -16.32
CA TYR A 556 9.52 -19.19 -16.27
C TYR A 556 9.85 -18.48 -17.59
N ARG A 557 8.92 -17.63 -18.04
CA ARG A 557 8.97 -16.99 -19.36
C ARG A 557 10.14 -16.02 -19.57
N MET A 558 10.78 -15.54 -18.51
CA MET A 558 11.90 -14.57 -18.58
C MET A 558 13.27 -15.22 -18.32
N LEU A 559 13.43 -16.54 -18.29
CA LEU A 559 14.71 -17.16 -17.95
C LEU A 559 15.86 -16.82 -18.91
N GLU A 560 15.54 -16.65 -20.19
CA GLU A 560 16.53 -16.41 -21.24
C GLU A 560 16.43 -14.98 -21.79
N LYS A 561 17.58 -14.42 -22.14
CA LYS A 561 17.64 -13.13 -22.81
C LYS A 561 17.00 -13.27 -24.19
N LYS A 562 15.96 -12.47 -24.47
CA LYS A 562 15.42 -12.37 -25.83
C LYS A 562 16.55 -11.89 -26.74
N ASN A 563 16.90 -12.69 -27.75
CA ASN A 563 17.74 -12.22 -28.83
C ASN A 563 16.94 -11.19 -29.62
N VAL A 564 17.13 -9.90 -29.30
CA VAL A 564 16.67 -8.80 -30.14
C VAL A 564 17.48 -8.91 -31.42
N ARG A 565 16.96 -9.65 -32.41
CA ARG A 565 17.45 -9.52 -33.78
C ARG A 565 17.14 -8.09 -34.18
N ALA A 566 18.19 -7.34 -34.53
CA ALA A 566 18.03 -6.09 -35.26
C ALA A 566 17.29 -6.43 -36.56
N GLU A 567 16.03 -5.99 -36.67
CA GLU A 567 15.32 -5.89 -37.94
C GLU A 567 15.57 -4.52 -38.56
#